data_AF-A0AA38GIL1-F1
#
_entry.id   AF-A0AA38GIL1-F1
#
_cell.length_a   1.000
_cell.length_b   1.000
_cell.length_c   1.000
_cell.angle_alpha   90.00
_cell.angle_beta   90.00
_cell.angle_gamma   90.00
#
_symmetry.space_group_name_H-M   'P 1'
#
loop_
_entity.id
_entity.type
_entity.pdbx_description
1 polymer ?
#
loop_
_entity_poly.entity_id
_entity_poly.type
_entity_poly.pdbx_seq_one_letter_code
_entity_poly.pdbx_strand_id
1 'polypeptide(L)' 'NGIRRQKTVPGTPQQNGVSERMNRTIMERARSMRLHVGLPLSFWAEAVSTTVYLINRGPSSALDGGIPEEAWY' A
#
# COMPACT_ATOMS: atom_id res chain seq x y z
N ASN A 1 -22.13 -13.49 5.56
CA ASN A 1 -20.76 -13.18 5.08
C ASN A 1 -19.62 -13.95 5.74
N GLY A 2 -19.79 -14.78 6.78
CA GLY A 2 -18.77 -15.76 7.23
C GLY A 2 -17.39 -15.24 7.69
N ILE A 3 -17.11 -13.94 7.64
CA ILE A 3 -15.80 -13.35 7.98
C ILE A 3 -15.63 -13.27 9.50
N ARG A 4 -14.55 -13.86 10.02
CA ARG A 4 -14.14 -13.75 11.42
C ARG A 4 -13.35 -12.46 11.65
N ARG A 5 -13.84 -11.58 12.53
CA ARG A 5 -13.09 -10.39 12.96
C ARG A 5 -12.08 -10.75 14.05
N GLN A 6 -10.82 -10.47 13.80
CA GLN A 6 -9.74 -10.55 14.79
C GLN A 6 -9.23 -9.13 15.07
N LYS A 7 -9.00 -8.81 16.35
CA LYS A 7 -8.50 -7.50 16.78
C LYS A 7 -7.07 -7.65 17.28
N THR A 8 -6.27 -6.59 17.12
CA THR A 8 -4.97 -6.50 17.76
C THR A 8 -5.11 -6.23 19.26
N VAL A 9 -4.11 -6.62 20.02
CA VAL A 9 -4.02 -6.34 21.45
C VAL A 9 -3.77 -4.83 21.64
N PRO A 10 -4.49 -4.15 22.55
CA PRO A 10 -4.22 -2.75 22.86
C PRO A 10 -2.76 -2.53 23.26
N GLY A 11 -2.13 -1.49 22.72
CA GLY A 11 -0.73 -1.15 23.03
C GLY A 11 0.32 -2.00 22.30
N THR A 12 -0.07 -2.90 21.38
CA THR A 12 0.89 -3.69 20.57
C THR A 12 0.82 -3.34 19.08
N PRO A 13 1.29 -2.15 18.66
CA PRO A 13 1.25 -1.73 17.25
C PRO A 13 2.02 -2.68 16.31
N GLN A 14 3.00 -3.42 16.83
CA GLN A 14 3.79 -4.40 16.06
C GLN A 14 2.92 -5.50 15.44
N GLN A 15 1.78 -5.85 16.06
CA GLN A 15 0.85 -6.84 15.52
C GLN A 15 0.23 -6.41 14.18
N ASN A 16 0.17 -5.10 13.90
CA ASN A 16 -0.31 -4.55 12.64
C ASN A 16 0.81 -3.94 11.79
N GLY A 17 2.07 -4.19 12.16
CA GLY A 17 3.22 -3.46 11.62
C GLY A 17 3.41 -3.62 10.11
N VAL A 18 3.02 -4.75 9.53
CA VAL A 18 3.07 -4.96 8.06
C VAL A 18 2.13 -3.99 7.35
N SER A 19 0.86 -3.95 7.77
CA SER A 19 -0.14 -3.06 7.20
C SER A 19 0.20 -1.58 7.45
N GLU A 20 0.68 -1.23 8.64
CA GLU A 20 1.10 0.14 8.95
C GLU A 20 2.27 0.61 8.08
N ARG A 21 3.28 -0.23 7.90
CA ARG A 21 4.41 0.08 7.00
C ARG A 21 3.95 0.25 5.56
N MET A 22 3.08 -0.63 5.07
CA MET A 22 2.57 -0.54 3.70
C MET A 22 1.73 0.73 3.50
N ASN A 23 0.86 1.08 4.46
CA ASN A 23 0.08 2.31 4.41
C ASN A 23 0.97 3.56 4.33
N ARG A 24 2.07 3.59 5.09
CA ARG A 24 3.07 4.66 4.98
C ARG A 24 3.71 4.71 3.59
N THR A 25 4.17 3.57 3.06
CA THR A 25 4.77 3.47 1.72
C THR A 25 3.82 3.98 0.63
N ILE A 26 2.54 3.59 0.68
CA ILE A 26 1.52 4.03 -0.28
C ILE A 26 1.39 5.56 -0.24
N MET A 27 1.24 6.14 0.96
CA MET A 27 1.05 7.58 1.10
C MET A 27 2.28 8.40 0.72
N GLU A 28 3.49 7.92 1.02
CA GLU A 28 4.74 8.56 0.63
C GLU A 28 4.93 8.55 -0.89
N ARG A 29 4.73 7.40 -1.56
CA ARG A 29 4.84 7.27 -3.01
C ARG A 29 3.78 8.10 -3.74
N ALA A 30 2.52 8.04 -3.29
CA ALA A 30 1.44 8.83 -3.87
C ALA A 30 1.71 10.34 -3.77
N ARG A 31 2.21 10.79 -2.61
CA ARG A 31 2.60 12.19 -2.40
C ARG A 31 3.76 12.58 -3.29
N SER A 32 4.82 11.77 -3.35
CA SER A 32 6.00 12.01 -4.18
C SER A 32 5.63 12.13 -5.65
N MET A 33 4.87 11.16 -6.18
CA MET A 33 4.40 11.15 -7.56
C MET A 33 3.54 12.38 -7.89
N ARG A 34 2.57 12.72 -7.03
CA ARG A 34 1.70 13.90 -7.23
C ARG A 34 2.49 15.21 -7.24
N LEU A 35 3.43 15.37 -6.29
CA LEU A 35 4.25 16.56 -6.18
C LEU A 35 5.26 16.69 -7.32
N HIS A 36 5.82 15.57 -7.79
CA HIS A 36 6.80 15.54 -8.88
C HIS A 36 6.25 16.17 -10.17
N VAL A 37 4.98 15.93 -10.49
CA VAL A 37 4.31 16.50 -11.66
C VAL A 37 3.48 17.75 -11.34
N GLY A 38 3.52 18.25 -10.10
CA GLY A 38 2.83 19.48 -9.71
C GLY A 38 1.29 19.40 -9.71
N LEU A 39 0.70 18.21 -9.57
CA LEU A 39 -0.75 18.05 -9.60
C LEU A 39 -1.44 18.67 -8.38
N PRO A 40 -2.64 19.25 -8.52
CA PRO A 40 -3.44 19.73 -7.38
C PRO A 40 -3.77 18.63 -6.37
N LEU A 41 -4.09 19.01 -5.13
CA LEU A 41 -4.45 18.05 -4.08
C LEU A 41 -5.73 17.26 -4.41
N SER A 42 -6.61 17.80 -5.27
CA SER A 42 -7.82 17.10 -5.74
C SER A 42 -7.53 15.73 -6.37
N PHE A 43 -6.32 15.53 -6.92
CA PHE A 43 -5.88 14.27 -7.54
C PHE A 43 -5.29 13.26 -6.54
N TRP A 44 -5.46 13.46 -5.24
CA TRP A 44 -4.85 12.58 -4.23
C TRP A 44 -5.36 11.13 -4.33
N ALA A 45 -6.65 10.93 -4.65
CA ALA A 45 -7.25 9.62 -4.73
C ALA A 45 -6.71 8.83 -5.94
N GLU A 46 -6.59 9.49 -7.09
CA GLU A 46 -6.00 8.95 -8.31
C GLU A 46 -4.51 8.64 -8.11
N ALA A 47 -3.78 9.50 -7.40
CA ALA A 47 -2.38 9.26 -7.06
C ALA A 47 -2.21 8.03 -6.16
N VAL A 48 -3.07 7.85 -5.16
CA VAL A 48 -3.09 6.67 -4.29
C VAL A 48 -3.47 5.42 -5.09
N SER A 49 -4.53 5.46 -5.89
CA SER A 49 -4.96 4.35 -6.74
C SER A 49 -3.86 3.91 -7.70
N THR A 50 -3.21 4.86 -8.37
CA THR A 50 -2.08 4.60 -9.28
C THR A 50 -0.89 4.00 -8.52
N THR A 51 -0.60 4.50 -7.31
CA THR A 51 0.47 3.95 -6.47
C THR A 51 0.20 2.49 -6.11
N VAL A 52 -1.02 2.15 -5.70
CA VAL A 52 -1.42 0.77 -5.36
C VAL A 52 -1.34 -0.13 -6.60
N TYR A 53 -1.82 0.35 -7.75
CA TYR A 53 -1.70 -0.37 -9.02
C TYR A 53 -0.23 -0.72 -9.34
N LEU A 54 0.68 0.25 -9.23
CA LEU A 54 2.11 0.03 -9.47
C LEU A 54 2.76 -0.90 -8.43
N ILE A 55 2.36 -0.83 -7.16
CA ILE A 55 2.88 -1.73 -6.11
C ILE A 55 2.46 -3.18 -6.40
N ASN A 56 1.21 -3.40 -6.80
CA ASN A 56 0.70 -4.76 -7.01
C ASN A 56 1.21 -5.40 -8.31
N ARG A 57 1.60 -4.57 -9.30
CA ARG A 57 2.06 -5.01 -10.63
C ARG A 57 3.56 -4.84 -10.88
N GLY A 58 4.27 -4.30 -9.91
CA GLY A 58 5.72 -4.13 -9.98
C GLY A 58 6.45 -5.27 -9.27
N PRO A 59 7.75 -5.46 -9.56
CA PRO A 59 8.61 -6.35 -8.78
C PRO A 59 8.59 -6.02 -7.30
N SER A 60 8.40 -7.03 -6.46
CA SER A 60 8.42 -6.91 -5.00
C SER A 60 9.66 -7.59 -4.43
N SER A 61 10.42 -6.87 -3.61
CA SER A 61 11.56 -7.46 -2.88
C SER A 61 11.13 -8.51 -1.86
N ALA A 62 9.89 -8.47 -1.37
CA ALA A 62 9.35 -9.50 -0.48
C ALA A 62 9.03 -10.82 -1.22
N LEU A 63 9.05 -10.81 -2.55
CA LEU A 63 8.81 -11.95 -3.42
C LEU A 63 10.02 -12.25 -4.31
N ASP A 64 11.22 -11.84 -3.90
CA ASP A 64 12.47 -12.01 -4.67
C ASP A 64 12.38 -11.50 -6.11
N GLY A 65 11.68 -10.37 -6.31
CA GLY A 65 11.44 -9.76 -7.62
C GLY A 65 10.15 -10.21 -8.31
N GLY A 66 9.41 -11.15 -7.73
CA GLY A 66 8.09 -11.56 -8.21
C GLY A 66 7.04 -10.45 -8.12
N ILE A 67 5.94 -10.62 -8.86
CA ILE A 67 4.85 -9.65 -8.95
C ILE A 67 3.74 -10.04 -7.96
N PRO A 68 3.32 -9.14 -7.04
CA PRO A 68 2.29 -9.46 -6.03
C PRO A 68 0.95 -9.92 -6.60
N GLU A 69 0.50 -9.34 -7.72
CA GLU A 69 -0.73 -9.76 -8.37
C GLU A 69 -0.62 -11.20 -8.91
N GLU A 70 0.53 -11.58 -9.47
CA GLU A 70 0.76 -12.96 -9.93
C GLU A 70 0.81 -13.95 -8.78
N ALA A 71 1.46 -13.59 -7.66
CA ALA A 71 1.53 -14.45 -6.47
C ALA A 71 0.19 -14.63 -5.75
N TRP A 72 -0.81 -13.81 -6.06
CA TRP A 72 -2.16 -13.92 -5.50
C TRP A 72 -3.04 -14.93 -6.25
N TYR A 73 -2.76 -15.17 -7.53
CA TYR A 73 -3.48 -16.11 -8.40
C TYR A 73 -2.77 -17.45 -8.53
#